data_AF-U6DW44-F1
#
_entry.id   AF-U6DW44-F1
#
_cell.length_a   1.000
_cell.length_b   1.000
_cell.length_c   1.000
_cell.angle_alpha   90.00
_cell.angle_beta   90.00
_cell.angle_gamma   90.00
#
_symmetry.space_group_name_H-M   'P 1'
#
loop_
_entity.id
_entity.type
_entity.pdbx_description
1 polymer ?
#
loop_
_entity_poly.entity_id
_entity_poly.type
_entity_poly.pdbx_seq_one_letter_code
_entity_poly.pdbx_strand_id
1 'polypeptide(L)'
;PPGPGNRWGGCADNLSYGLLMGAKFSDAPMKVKKTGSQANKLMRLHNSEVGRQALRASLEMKCKCHGVSGSCSIRTCWKGLQELRDVAADLKTRYLSATKVVHRPMGTRKHLVPKDLDIRPVKDSELVYLQSSPDFCMKNEKVGSHGTQDRQCNKTSHGSDSCDLMCCGRG
;
A
#
# COMPACT_ATOMS: atom_id res chain seq x y z
N PRO A 1 20.78 20.18 -1.29
CA PRO A 1 20.74 21.56 -1.84
C PRO A 1 20.19 21.49 -3.26
N PRO A 2 19.47 22.51 -3.77
CA PRO A 2 19.01 22.46 -5.14
C PRO A 2 20.24 22.58 -6.05
N GLY A 3 20.29 21.78 -7.13
CA GLY A 3 21.40 21.84 -8.09
C GLY A 3 21.53 23.23 -8.75
N PRO A 4 22.63 23.51 -9.46
CA PRO A 4 22.86 24.81 -10.11
C PRO A 4 21.66 25.20 -11.01
N GLY A 5 21.15 26.42 -10.85
CA GLY A 5 19.97 26.95 -11.58
C GLY A 5 18.60 26.69 -10.93
N ASN A 6 18.55 25.94 -9.83
CA ASN A 6 17.30 25.63 -9.13
C ASN A 6 17.18 26.47 -7.84
N ARG A 7 16.01 27.06 -7.59
CA ARG A 7 15.67 27.68 -6.29
C ARG A 7 14.65 26.83 -5.54
N TRP A 8 14.84 26.66 -4.23
CA TRP A 8 13.76 26.12 -3.38
C TRP A 8 12.68 27.18 -3.22
N GLY A 9 11.42 26.77 -3.34
CA GLY A 9 10.26 27.64 -3.14
C GLY A 9 8.96 26.90 -3.38
N GLY A 10 7.82 27.60 -3.36
CA GLY A 10 6.49 26.97 -3.43
C GLY A 10 6.02 26.42 -2.08
N CYS A 11 4.96 25.61 -2.10
CA CYS A 11 4.40 24.95 -0.92
C CYS A 11 4.73 23.46 -0.97
N ALA A 12 5.70 23.02 -0.17
CA ALA A 12 6.06 21.62 -0.09
C ALA A 12 5.05 20.84 0.77
N ASP A 13 4.81 19.58 0.42
CA ASP A 13 3.91 18.72 1.18
C ASP A 13 4.49 18.44 2.57
N ASN A 14 3.71 18.71 3.63
CA ASN A 14 4.11 18.39 4.99
C ASN A 14 3.84 16.90 5.30
N LEU A 15 4.59 16.02 4.64
CA LEU A 15 4.45 14.58 4.76
C LEU A 15 4.63 14.12 6.21
N SER A 16 5.57 14.70 6.96
CA SER A 16 5.81 14.36 8.37
C SER A 16 4.55 14.51 9.23
N TYR A 17 3.87 15.65 9.10
CA TYR A 17 2.61 15.89 9.79
C TYR A 17 1.51 14.92 9.33
N GLY A 18 1.38 14.69 8.03
CA GLY A 18 0.41 13.75 7.48
C GLY A 18 0.58 12.33 8.01
N LEU A 19 1.82 11.83 8.04
CA LEU A 19 2.15 10.51 8.59
C LEU A 19 1.88 10.41 10.08
N LEU A 20 2.21 11.46 10.85
CA LEU A 20 1.95 11.52 12.29
C LEU A 20 0.45 11.44 12.60
N MET A 21 -0.35 12.26 11.90
CA MET A 21 -1.81 12.29 12.09
C MET A 21 -2.47 11.00 11.61
N GLY A 22 -2.06 10.51 10.43
CA GLY A 22 -2.53 9.23 9.89
C GLY A 22 -2.27 8.07 10.85
N ALA A 23 -1.06 7.97 11.40
CA ALA A 23 -0.70 6.92 12.36
C ALA A 23 -1.51 7.01 13.66
N LYS A 24 -1.78 8.22 14.17
CA LYS A 24 -2.63 8.40 15.37
C LYS A 24 -4.02 7.81 15.16
N PHE A 25 -4.58 7.95 13.97
CA PHE A 25 -5.92 7.46 13.65
C PHE A 25 -5.92 5.96 13.26
N SER A 26 -5.07 5.55 12.31
CA SER A 26 -5.04 4.18 11.80
C SER A 26 -4.63 3.15 12.86
N ASP A 27 -3.72 3.55 13.76
CA ASP A 27 -3.13 2.63 14.73
C ASP A 27 -3.85 2.71 16.09
N ALA A 28 -4.75 3.69 16.29
CA ALA A 28 -5.52 3.84 17.53
C ALA A 28 -6.31 2.57 17.93
N PRO A 29 -7.06 1.90 17.03
CA PRO A 29 -7.78 0.68 17.37
C PRO A 29 -6.86 -0.44 17.88
N MET A 30 -5.60 -0.47 17.43
CA MET A 30 -4.63 -1.47 17.83
C MET A 30 -4.04 -1.20 19.23
N LYS A 31 -4.18 0.03 19.76
CA LYS A 31 -3.68 0.42 21.09
C LYS A 31 -4.66 0.09 22.23
N VAL A 32 -5.94 -0.09 21.92
CA VAL A 32 -6.97 -0.44 22.91
C VAL A 32 -6.75 -1.88 23.39
N LYS A 33 -6.86 -2.11 24.71
CA LYS A 33 -6.60 -3.41 25.37
C LYS A 33 -7.64 -4.52 25.06
N LYS A 34 -8.65 -4.29 24.21
CA LYS A 34 -9.73 -5.26 23.97
C LYS A 34 -9.92 -5.57 22.47
N THR A 35 -10.19 -6.86 22.25
CA THR A 35 -10.68 -7.59 21.06
C THR A 35 -9.75 -7.69 19.84
N GLY A 36 -8.93 -8.75 19.81
CA GLY A 36 -8.26 -9.22 18.60
C GLY A 36 -7.14 -10.24 18.89
N SER A 37 -6.90 -11.16 17.95
CA SER A 37 -5.69 -12.00 18.00
C SER A 37 -4.45 -11.10 17.96
N GLN A 38 -3.48 -11.33 18.86
CA GLN A 38 -2.20 -10.62 18.87
C GLN A 38 -1.51 -10.64 17.50
N ALA A 39 -1.67 -11.74 16.76
CA ALA A 39 -1.18 -11.87 15.39
C ALA A 39 -1.81 -10.84 14.44
N ASN A 40 -3.14 -10.69 14.49
CA ASN A 40 -3.87 -9.73 13.66
C ASN A 40 -3.45 -8.28 13.97
N LYS A 41 -3.21 -7.98 15.26
CA LYS A 41 -2.70 -6.68 15.67
C LYS A 41 -1.33 -6.38 15.07
N LEU A 42 -0.39 -7.33 15.17
CA LEU A 42 0.95 -7.19 14.59
C LEU A 42 0.88 -7.03 13.07
N MET A 43 0.06 -7.82 12.38
CA MET A 43 -0.11 -7.75 10.92
C MET A 43 -0.67 -6.40 10.49
N ARG A 44 -1.70 -5.89 11.18
CA ARG A 44 -2.30 -4.58 10.87
C ARG A 44 -1.31 -3.44 11.07
N LEU A 45 -0.59 -3.43 12.18
CA LEU A 45 0.45 -2.41 12.44
C LEU A 45 1.57 -2.44 11.41
N HIS A 46 2.03 -3.64 11.04
CA HIS A 46 3.03 -3.83 9.99
C HIS A 46 2.55 -3.27 8.64
N ASN A 47 1.37 -3.69 8.17
CA ASN A 47 0.83 -3.24 6.89
C ASN A 47 0.53 -1.72 6.87
N SER A 48 0.10 -1.14 7.99
CA SER A 48 -0.02 0.32 8.13
C SER A 48 1.32 1.03 7.97
N GLU A 49 2.40 0.47 8.53
CA GLU A 49 3.74 1.03 8.37
C GLU A 49 4.26 0.89 6.94
N VAL A 50 4.01 -0.24 6.27
CA VAL A 50 4.31 -0.42 4.83
C VAL A 50 3.65 0.68 3.99
N GLY A 51 2.38 1.01 4.27
CA GLY A 51 1.68 2.12 3.61
C GLY A 51 2.34 3.48 3.85
N ARG A 52 2.78 3.74 5.09
CA ARG A 52 3.53 4.96 5.43
C ARG A 52 4.89 5.01 4.75
N GLN A 53 5.58 3.87 4.60
CA GLN A 53 6.83 3.79 3.85
C GLN A 53 6.62 4.07 2.36
N ALA A 54 5.55 3.56 1.75
CA ALA A 54 5.21 3.86 0.36
C ALA A 54 5.02 5.37 0.13
N LEU A 55 4.37 6.08 1.05
CA LEU A 55 4.25 7.55 1.01
C LEU A 55 5.59 8.28 1.19
N ARG A 56 6.49 7.76 2.04
CA ARG A 56 7.86 8.33 2.15
C ARG A 56 8.66 8.14 0.88
N ALA A 57 8.52 6.98 0.24
CA ALA A 57 9.20 6.64 -1.00
C ALA A 57 8.66 7.43 -2.20
N SER A 58 7.39 7.85 -2.18
CA SER A 58 6.77 8.61 -3.26
C SER A 58 7.07 10.11 -3.27
N LEU A 59 7.91 10.60 -2.34
CA LEU A 59 8.26 12.02 -2.25
C LEU A 59 9.30 12.40 -3.31
N GLU A 60 8.87 13.16 -4.31
CA GLU A 60 9.70 13.59 -5.44
C GLU A 60 9.97 15.10 -5.43
N MET A 61 10.91 15.53 -6.27
CA MET A 61 11.14 16.94 -6.53
C MET A 61 10.20 17.37 -7.67
N LYS A 62 9.24 18.24 -7.37
CA LYS A 62 8.41 18.89 -8.39
C LYS A 62 8.98 20.29 -8.66
N CYS A 63 9.00 20.70 -9.92
CA CYS A 63 9.53 22.00 -10.34
C CYS A 63 8.59 22.72 -11.30
N LYS A 64 8.58 24.04 -11.20
CA LYS A 64 7.93 24.93 -12.17
C LYS A 64 8.97 25.85 -12.80
N CYS A 65 8.96 25.92 -14.13
CA CYS A 65 9.82 26.81 -14.89
C CYS A 65 9.23 28.21 -15.00
N HIS A 66 10.09 29.21 -14.86
CA HIS A 66 9.78 30.62 -14.92
C HIS A 66 10.83 31.28 -15.82
N GLY A 67 10.46 31.57 -17.06
CA GLY A 67 11.34 32.20 -18.03
C GLY A 67 10.52 32.77 -19.19
N VAL A 68 11.13 33.64 -19.98
CA VAL A 68 10.49 34.24 -21.15
C VAL A 68 10.01 33.11 -22.06
N SER A 69 8.76 33.21 -22.52
CA SER A 69 8.10 32.20 -23.36
C SER A 69 8.05 30.79 -22.76
N GLY A 70 8.07 30.66 -21.43
CA GLY A 70 8.01 29.35 -20.75
C GLY A 70 9.35 28.63 -20.62
N SER A 71 10.46 29.30 -20.90
CA SER A 71 11.80 28.72 -20.71
C SER A 71 12.11 28.39 -19.24
N CYS A 72 13.00 27.43 -19.02
CA CYS A 72 13.46 26.98 -17.69
C CYS A 72 14.75 27.67 -17.22
N SER A 73 15.02 28.90 -17.65
CA SER A 73 16.21 29.67 -17.24
C SER A 73 16.24 29.94 -15.73
N ILE A 74 15.06 30.09 -15.12
CA ILE A 74 14.86 30.02 -13.68
C ILE A 74 13.81 28.94 -13.43
N ARG A 75 14.03 28.08 -12.44
CA ARG A 75 12.98 27.16 -11.97
C ARG A 75 12.90 27.13 -10.46
N THR A 76 11.69 27.01 -9.96
CA THR A 76 11.38 26.88 -8.54
C THR A 76 10.95 25.44 -8.28
N CYS A 77 11.55 24.79 -7.28
CA CYS A 77 11.25 23.41 -6.94
C CYS A 77 10.83 23.25 -5.48
N TRP A 78 9.96 22.27 -5.22
CA TRP A 78 9.53 21.84 -3.90
C TRP A 78 9.52 20.31 -3.82
N LYS A 79 9.43 19.79 -2.60
CA LYS A 79 9.13 18.37 -2.38
C LYS A 79 7.63 18.18 -2.38
N GLY A 80 7.14 17.28 -3.24
CA GLY A 80 5.74 16.92 -3.33
C GLY A 80 5.58 15.42 -3.50
N LEU A 81 4.44 14.89 -3.08
CA LEU A 81 4.09 13.49 -3.29
C LEU A 81 3.77 13.23 -4.75
N GLN A 82 4.07 12.02 -5.24
CA GLN A 82 3.50 11.51 -6.48
C GLN A 82 1.96 11.51 -6.42
N GLU A 83 1.35 11.39 -7.60
CA GLU A 83 -0.10 11.22 -7.70
C GLU A 83 -0.54 9.95 -6.96
N LEU A 84 -1.73 10.00 -6.34
CA LEU A 84 -2.24 8.87 -5.56
C LEU A 84 -2.34 7.59 -6.39
N ARG A 85 -2.59 7.70 -7.70
CA ARG A 85 -2.63 6.56 -8.62
C ARG A 85 -1.30 5.79 -8.63
N ASP A 86 -0.18 6.49 -8.61
CA ASP A 86 1.15 5.88 -8.70
C ASP A 86 1.51 5.20 -7.37
N VAL A 87 1.17 5.85 -6.25
CA VAL A 87 1.27 5.25 -4.91
C VAL A 87 0.38 4.01 -4.79
N ALA A 88 -0.83 4.06 -5.33
CA ALA A 88 -1.76 2.94 -5.34
C ALA A 88 -1.25 1.78 -6.21
N ALA A 89 -0.60 2.07 -7.34
CA ALA A 89 0.02 1.07 -8.19
C ALA A 89 1.21 0.36 -7.51
N ASP A 90 2.06 1.11 -6.78
CA ASP A 90 3.12 0.52 -5.95
C ASP A 90 2.53 -0.39 -4.86
N LEU A 91 1.52 0.09 -4.12
CA LEU A 91 0.84 -0.72 -3.10
C LEU A 91 0.14 -1.94 -3.69
N LYS A 92 -0.42 -1.84 -4.91
CA LYS A 92 -1.01 -2.98 -5.62
C LYS A 92 0.04 -4.03 -5.96
N THR A 93 1.23 -3.61 -6.38
CA THR A 93 2.36 -4.52 -6.64
C THR A 93 2.76 -5.26 -5.37
N ARG A 94 2.90 -4.54 -4.25
CA ARG A 94 3.19 -5.13 -2.93
C ARG A 94 2.08 -6.07 -2.44
N TYR A 95 0.83 -5.78 -2.78
CA TYR A 95 -0.31 -6.65 -2.48
C TYR A 95 -0.24 -7.96 -3.25
N LEU A 96 0.10 -7.92 -4.54
CA LEU A 96 0.23 -9.11 -5.39
C LEU A 96 1.41 -10.00 -4.96
N SER A 97 2.45 -9.43 -4.35
CA SER A 97 3.60 -10.15 -3.81
C SER A 97 3.56 -10.33 -2.29
N ALA A 98 2.39 -10.17 -1.64
CA ALA A 98 2.29 -10.21 -0.19
C ALA A 98 2.66 -11.60 0.36
N THR A 99 3.31 -11.64 1.52
CA THR A 99 3.82 -12.90 2.11
C THR A 99 2.87 -13.46 3.16
N LYS A 100 2.59 -14.77 3.09
CA LYS A 100 1.84 -15.47 4.14
C LYS A 100 2.72 -15.66 5.36
N VAL A 101 2.25 -15.17 6.50
CA VAL A 101 2.96 -15.28 7.78
C VAL A 101 2.18 -16.10 8.79
N VAL A 102 2.88 -16.63 9.78
CA VAL A 102 2.34 -17.31 10.94
C VAL A 102 2.89 -16.66 12.21
N HIS A 103 2.12 -16.76 13.29
CA HIS A 103 2.51 -16.21 14.58
C HIS A 103 3.25 -17.28 15.38
N ARG A 104 4.58 -17.15 15.51
CA ARG A 104 5.41 -18.09 16.27
C ARG A 104 6.00 -17.43 17.52
N PRO A 105 6.12 -18.17 18.64
CA PRO A 105 6.93 -17.74 19.76
C PRO A 105 8.42 -17.81 19.38
N MET A 106 9.16 -16.74 19.65
CA MET A 106 10.61 -16.67 19.48
C MET A 106 11.21 -16.11 20.78
N GLY A 107 11.61 -17.02 21.67
CA GLY A 107 11.95 -16.69 23.05
C GLY A 107 10.73 -16.18 23.83
N THR A 108 10.88 -15.05 24.54
CA THR A 108 9.80 -14.41 25.31
C THR A 108 8.85 -13.57 24.46
N ARG A 109 9.22 -13.28 23.20
CA ARG A 109 8.43 -12.45 22.28
C ARG A 109 7.76 -13.31 21.23
N LYS A 110 6.59 -12.87 20.76
CA LYS A 110 5.88 -13.50 19.65
C LYS A 110 6.05 -12.65 18.41
N HIS A 111 6.44 -13.28 17.30
CA HIS A 111 6.76 -12.62 16.04
C HIS A 111 5.92 -13.18 14.90
N LEU A 112 5.71 -12.35 13.87
CA LEU A 112 5.22 -12.80 12.58
C LEU A 112 6.42 -13.28 11.78
N VAL A 113 6.37 -14.52 11.34
CA VAL A 113 7.42 -15.14 10.51
C VAL A 113 6.79 -15.74 9.26
N PRO A 114 7.50 -15.84 8.14
CA PRO A 114 7.02 -16.55 6.96
C PRO A 114 6.52 -17.95 7.32
N LYS A 115 5.45 -18.40 6.67
CA LYS A 115 4.90 -19.75 6.92
C LYS A 115 5.93 -20.83 6.58
N ASP A 116 6.57 -20.68 5.42
CA ASP A 116 7.56 -21.62 4.90
C ASP A 116 8.97 -21.14 5.28
N LEU A 117 9.75 -22.02 5.90
CA LEU A 117 11.05 -21.69 6.49
C LEU A 117 12.14 -21.41 5.46
N ASP A 118 11.96 -21.89 4.22
CA ASP A 118 12.85 -21.62 3.09
C ASP A 118 12.60 -20.24 2.45
N ILE A 119 11.55 -19.53 2.89
CA ILE A 119 11.29 -18.17 2.45
C ILE A 119 12.13 -17.22 3.31
N ARG A 120 12.82 -16.30 2.64
CA ARG A 120 13.57 -15.22 3.30
C ARG A 120 12.70 -14.45 4.30
N PRO A 121 13.31 -13.81 5.31
CA PRO A 121 12.59 -12.89 6.19
C PRO A 121 11.79 -11.84 5.41
N VAL A 122 10.59 -11.53 5.93
CA VAL A 122 9.73 -10.47 5.39
C VAL A 122 10.46 -9.13 5.52
N LYS A 123 10.52 -8.35 4.44
CA LYS A 123 11.05 -6.99 4.49
C LYS A 123 10.03 -6.04 5.11
N ASP A 124 10.51 -4.98 5.75
CA ASP A 124 9.65 -3.94 6.32
C ASP A 124 8.78 -3.20 5.29
N SER A 125 9.13 -3.33 4.00
CA SER A 125 8.42 -2.75 2.86
C SER A 125 7.39 -3.69 2.21
N GLU A 126 7.25 -4.92 2.71
CA GLU A 126 6.37 -5.95 2.14
C GLU A 126 5.09 -6.12 2.94
N LEU A 127 3.95 -6.23 2.25
CA LEU A 127 2.68 -6.55 2.91
C LEU A 127 2.65 -8.01 3.35
N VAL A 128 2.01 -8.26 4.49
CA VAL A 128 1.85 -9.61 5.04
C VAL A 128 0.40 -9.95 5.32
N TYR A 129 0.07 -11.24 5.28
CA TYR A 129 -1.26 -11.74 5.61
C TYR A 129 -1.20 -13.06 6.39
N LEU A 130 -2.19 -13.26 7.28
CA LEU A 130 -2.28 -14.46 8.12
C LEU A 130 -3.19 -15.55 7.52
N GLN A 131 -4.27 -15.12 6.86
CA GLN A 131 -5.32 -16.00 6.34
C GLN A 131 -5.45 -15.84 4.84
N SER A 132 -5.57 -16.97 4.14
CA SER A 132 -5.84 -16.95 2.69
C SER A 132 -7.20 -16.30 2.43
N SER A 133 -7.29 -15.55 1.33
CA SER A 133 -8.55 -14.96 0.89
C SER A 133 -9.58 -16.06 0.55
N PRO A 134 -10.88 -15.81 0.84
CA PRO A 134 -11.93 -16.72 0.41
C PRO A 134 -12.11 -16.66 -1.11
N ASP A 135 -12.90 -17.60 -1.64
CA ASP A 135 -13.44 -17.46 -2.99
C ASP A 135 -14.51 -16.35 -3.03
N PHE A 136 -14.34 -15.42 -3.97
CA PHE A 136 -15.25 -14.29 -4.18
C PHE A 136 -16.20 -14.50 -5.37
N CYS A 137 -16.15 -15.64 -6.04
CA CYS A 137 -16.96 -15.93 -7.21
C CYS A 137 -18.46 -15.97 -6.91
N MET A 138 -18.85 -16.59 -5.78
CA MET A 138 -20.25 -16.68 -5.36
C MET A 138 -20.56 -15.69 -4.23
N LYS A 139 -21.83 -15.28 -4.14
CA LYS A 139 -22.32 -14.48 -3.02
C LYS A 139 -22.15 -15.27 -1.72
N ASN A 140 -21.50 -14.66 -0.74
CA ASN A 140 -21.30 -15.24 0.59
C ASN A 140 -21.37 -14.14 1.64
N GLU A 141 -22.53 -14.03 2.28
CA GLU A 141 -22.82 -12.98 3.27
C GLU A 141 -21.97 -13.11 4.54
N LYS A 142 -21.51 -14.32 4.91
CA LYS A 142 -20.67 -14.54 6.10
C LYS A 142 -19.32 -13.84 6.01
N VAL A 143 -18.77 -13.72 4.80
CA VAL A 143 -17.49 -13.05 4.54
C VAL A 143 -17.67 -11.67 3.88
N GLY A 144 -18.92 -11.26 3.64
CA GLY A 144 -19.25 -10.01 2.94
C GLY A 144 -18.96 -10.03 1.43
N SER A 145 -18.89 -11.21 0.80
CA SER A 145 -18.73 -11.32 -0.65
C SER A 145 -20.09 -11.18 -1.34
N HIS A 146 -20.17 -10.27 -2.32
CA HIS A 146 -21.36 -10.13 -3.16
C HIS A 146 -21.39 -11.11 -4.35
N GLY A 147 -20.31 -11.84 -4.60
CA GLY A 147 -20.14 -12.62 -5.83
C GLY A 147 -19.69 -11.75 -7.00
N THR A 148 -19.55 -12.36 -8.18
CA THR A 148 -19.16 -11.67 -9.42
C THR A 148 -20.26 -11.58 -10.47
N GLN A 149 -21.49 -11.98 -10.14
CA GLN A 149 -22.64 -11.85 -11.04
C GLN A 149 -22.85 -10.39 -11.45
N ASP A 150 -23.20 -10.18 -12.72
CA ASP A 150 -23.47 -8.87 -13.34
C ASP A 150 -22.29 -7.88 -13.33
N ARG A 151 -21.07 -8.34 -13.06
CA ARG A 151 -19.86 -7.51 -13.15
C ARG A 151 -19.38 -7.42 -14.60
N GLN A 152 -19.01 -6.22 -15.02
CA GLN A 152 -18.35 -6.02 -16.31
C GLN A 152 -16.99 -6.71 -16.33
N CYS A 153 -16.67 -7.32 -17.47
CA CYS A 153 -15.39 -7.96 -17.74
C CYS A 153 -14.82 -7.52 -19.09
N ASN A 154 -13.52 -7.74 -19.28
CA ASN A 154 -12.81 -7.42 -20.49
C ASN A 154 -12.42 -8.69 -21.25
N LYS A 155 -12.97 -8.88 -22.46
CA LYS A 155 -12.70 -10.06 -23.31
C LYS A 155 -11.26 -10.15 -23.84
N THR A 156 -10.55 -9.02 -23.92
CA THR A 156 -9.18 -8.98 -24.45
C THR A 156 -8.11 -9.00 -23.35
N SER A 157 -8.50 -8.89 -22.08
CA SER A 157 -7.56 -8.93 -20.96
C SER A 157 -7.23 -10.38 -20.58
N HIS A 158 -6.03 -10.56 -20.02
CA HIS A 158 -5.61 -11.80 -19.36
C HIS A 158 -5.43 -11.62 -17.84
N GLY A 159 -5.74 -10.42 -17.33
CA GLY A 159 -5.64 -10.07 -15.91
C GLY A 159 -6.89 -10.43 -15.12
N SER A 160 -6.95 -9.94 -13.87
CA SER A 160 -8.10 -10.16 -12.98
C SER A 160 -9.42 -9.57 -13.50
N ASP A 161 -9.38 -8.70 -14.51
CA ASP A 161 -10.54 -8.11 -15.20
C ASP A 161 -10.99 -8.93 -16.43
N SER A 162 -10.25 -9.98 -16.80
CA SER A 162 -10.62 -10.87 -17.91
C SER A 162 -11.96 -11.55 -17.66
N CYS A 163 -12.73 -11.83 -18.71
CA CYS A 163 -14.01 -12.52 -18.56
C CYS A 163 -13.86 -13.94 -17.97
N ASP A 164 -12.78 -14.64 -18.30
CA ASP A 164 -12.50 -15.98 -17.76
C ASP A 164 -12.35 -15.95 -16.22
N LEU A 165 -11.65 -14.94 -15.67
CA LEU A 165 -11.43 -14.80 -14.23
C LEU A 165 -12.57 -14.07 -13.52
N MET A 166 -13.08 -12.96 -14.07
CA MET A 166 -14.15 -12.17 -13.47
C MET A 166 -15.46 -12.95 -13.38
N CYS A 167 -15.83 -13.66 -14.45
CA CYS A 167 -17.04 -14.47 -14.46
C CYS A 167 -16.80 -15.85 -13.83
N CYS A 168 -15.57 -16.16 -13.42
CA CYS A 168 -15.19 -17.44 -12.82
C CYS A 168 -15.57 -18.63 -13.70
N GLY A 169 -15.29 -18.53 -15.00
CA GLY A 169 -15.67 -19.51 -16.02
C GLY A 169 -17.17 -19.55 -16.36
N ARG A 170 -17.99 -18.67 -15.79
CA ARG A 170 -19.40 -18.50 -16.15
C ARG A 170 -19.53 -17.54 -17.35
N GLY A 171 -20.61 -17.67 -18.12
CA GLY A 171 -20.95 -16.80 -19.25
C GLY A 171 -21.85 -15.66 -18.83
#